data_AF-A0A7Y2AMT9-F1
#
_entry.id   AF-A0A7Y2AMT9-F1
#
_cell.length_a   1.000
_cell.length_b   1.000
_cell.length_c   1.000
_cell.angle_alpha   90.00
_cell.angle_beta   90.00
_cell.angle_gamma   90.00
#
_symmetry.space_group_name_H-M   'P 1'
#
loop_
_entity.id
_entity.type
_entity.pdbx_description
1 polymer ?
#
loop_
_entity_poly.entity_id
_entity_poly.type
_entity_poly.pdbx_seq_one_letter_code
_entity_poly.pdbx_strand_id
1 'polypeptide(L)'
;MLPPVAAPTIATDQIGNGRVPEGFDMQSAAPVQLLPESGSERNLDPQPWNWAVSHWAAPNTYSNPRYFEDRMLERHGLERHPRLQPLASGARFFATVPMLPYLMTLSHPTDCESTLGYFRPGSCAPTLHQRPPYSHRAALVQAAAVVSTIVIVP
;
A
#
# COMPACT_ATOMS: atom_id res chain seq x y z
N MET A 1 10.59 -26.70 17.47
CA MET A 1 11.77 -26.86 16.59
C MET A 1 11.30 -27.54 15.33
N LEU A 2 11.65 -27.01 14.17
CA LEU A 2 11.38 -27.67 12.89
C LEU A 2 12.36 -28.85 12.75
N PRO A 3 11.94 -29.98 12.14
CA PRO A 3 12.87 -31.07 11.85
C PRO A 3 13.86 -30.65 10.76
N PRO A 4 15.14 -31.07 10.85
CA PRO A 4 16.15 -30.69 9.87
C PRO A 4 15.80 -31.26 8.49
N VAL A 5 15.90 -30.42 7.45
CA VAL A 5 15.61 -30.83 6.08
C VAL A 5 16.83 -31.53 5.48
N ALA A 6 16.61 -32.79 5.11
CA ALA A 6 17.58 -33.71 4.55
C ALA A 6 17.27 -33.94 3.06
N ALA A 7 18.24 -33.74 2.18
CA ALA A 7 18.09 -34.06 0.76
C ALA A 7 19.24 -34.96 0.27
N PRO A 8 19.00 -35.79 -0.76
CA PRO A 8 20.07 -36.47 -1.48
C PRO A 8 21.08 -35.44 -2.00
N THR A 9 22.38 -35.68 -1.79
CA THR A 9 23.39 -34.80 -2.37
C THR A 9 23.31 -34.81 -3.91
N ILE A 10 23.50 -33.63 -4.51
CA ILE A 10 23.64 -33.45 -5.96
C ILE A 10 25.10 -33.22 -6.36
N ALA A 11 26.04 -33.37 -5.44
CA ALA A 11 27.47 -33.19 -5.70
C ALA A 11 27.95 -34.24 -6.72
N THR A 12 28.65 -33.77 -7.76
CA THR A 12 29.16 -34.62 -8.85
C THR A 12 30.68 -34.80 -8.81
N ASP A 13 31.35 -34.30 -7.77
CA ASP A 13 32.80 -34.35 -7.60
C ASP A 13 33.36 -35.79 -7.55
N GLN A 14 32.56 -36.71 -7.02
CA GLN A 14 32.89 -38.14 -6.95
C GLN A 14 32.31 -38.96 -8.11
N ILE A 15 31.66 -38.35 -9.10
CA ILE A 15 30.99 -39.04 -10.21
C ILE A 15 31.94 -39.13 -11.42
N GLY A 16 32.03 -40.31 -12.05
CA GLY A 16 32.81 -40.50 -13.29
C GLY A 16 34.30 -40.78 -13.09
N ASN A 17 34.76 -40.95 -11.86
CA ASN A 17 36.14 -41.33 -11.49
C ASN A 17 36.42 -42.85 -11.60
N GLY A 18 35.45 -43.64 -12.09
CA GLY A 18 35.59 -45.09 -12.27
C GLY A 18 35.70 -45.90 -10.96
N ARG A 19 35.50 -45.26 -9.81
CA ARG A 19 35.55 -45.91 -8.49
C ARG A 19 34.20 -45.72 -7.81
N VAL A 20 33.73 -46.75 -7.12
CA VAL A 20 32.57 -46.63 -6.24
C VAL A 20 32.99 -45.80 -5.03
N PRO A 21 32.21 -44.79 -4.61
CA PRO A 21 32.53 -43.99 -3.41
C PRO A 21 32.71 -44.89 -2.18
N GLU A 22 33.74 -44.62 -1.37
CA GLU A 22 33.94 -45.34 -0.11
C GLU A 22 32.72 -45.17 0.80
N GLY A 23 32.12 -46.28 1.24
CA GLY A 23 30.89 -46.29 2.04
C GLY A 23 29.58 -46.36 1.24
N PHE A 24 29.63 -46.54 -0.08
CA PHE A 24 28.43 -46.82 -0.89
C PHE A 24 27.92 -48.25 -0.63
N ASP A 25 26.88 -48.37 0.19
CA ASP A 25 26.04 -49.56 0.26
C ASP A 25 24.82 -49.34 -0.63
N MET A 26 24.50 -50.29 -1.53
CA MET A 26 23.28 -50.23 -2.37
C MET A 26 21.99 -50.10 -1.53
N GLN A 27 22.04 -50.43 -0.24
CA GLN A 27 20.92 -50.31 0.69
C GLN A 27 20.89 -48.97 1.46
N SER A 28 21.96 -48.18 1.40
CA SER A 28 22.03 -46.89 2.06
C SER A 28 21.45 -45.79 1.17
N ALA A 29 20.42 -45.09 1.66
CA ALA A 29 19.94 -43.86 1.04
C ALA A 29 21.12 -42.89 0.88
N ALA A 30 21.24 -42.27 -0.30
CA ALA A 30 22.31 -41.35 -0.69
C ALA A 30 22.79 -40.46 0.47
N PRO A 31 24.09 -40.07 0.52
CA PRO A 31 24.62 -39.24 1.60
C PRO A 31 23.74 -38.00 1.75
N VAL A 32 23.08 -37.94 2.90
CA VAL A 32 22.12 -36.91 3.23
C VAL A 32 22.92 -35.66 3.57
N GLN A 33 22.86 -34.66 2.70
CA GLN A 33 23.45 -33.37 3.00
C GLN A 33 22.41 -32.50 3.70
N LEU A 34 22.79 -31.90 4.83
CA LEU A 34 21.97 -30.89 5.48
C LEU A 34 21.89 -29.67 4.55
N LEU A 35 20.66 -29.28 4.19
CA LEU A 35 20.47 -28.06 3.43
C LEU A 35 20.63 -26.87 4.38
N PRO A 36 21.44 -25.87 4.03
CA PRO A 36 21.56 -24.66 4.82
C PRO A 36 20.19 -23.95 4.91
N GLU A 37 19.65 -23.84 6.14
CA GLU A 37 18.33 -23.25 6.40
C GLU A 37 18.42 -21.72 6.31
N SER A 38 19.52 -21.16 6.84
CA SER A 38 19.78 -19.73 6.83
C SER A 38 20.55 -19.29 5.58
N GLY A 39 20.35 -18.05 5.15
CA GLY A 39 21.15 -17.45 4.07
C GLY A 39 22.65 -17.40 4.39
N SER A 40 23.01 -17.24 5.67
CA SER A 40 24.40 -17.29 6.16
C SER A 40 25.07 -18.66 6.02
N GLU A 41 24.30 -19.75 6.00
CA GLU A 41 24.84 -21.11 5.81
C GLU A 41 24.94 -21.48 4.32
N ARG A 42 24.24 -20.76 3.44
CA ARG A 42 24.34 -20.88 1.98
C ARG A 42 25.62 -20.21 1.51
N ASN A 43 26.77 -20.86 1.71
CA ASN A 43 28.09 -20.45 1.20
C ASN A 43 28.19 -20.62 -0.34
N LEU A 44 27.22 -20.09 -1.09
CA LEU A 44 27.15 -20.18 -2.55
C LEU A 44 28.02 -19.13 -3.25
N ASP A 45 28.42 -18.07 -2.54
CA ASP A 45 29.20 -16.96 -3.09
C ASP A 45 30.44 -16.63 -2.22
N PRO A 46 31.51 -16.07 -2.80
CA PRO A 46 32.68 -15.57 -2.05
C PRO A 46 32.36 -14.45 -1.04
N GLN A 47 31.15 -13.89 -1.08
CA GLN A 47 30.72 -12.79 -0.25
C GLN A 47 29.77 -13.30 0.86
N PRO A 48 30.08 -13.07 2.15
CA PRO A 48 29.25 -13.56 3.24
C PRO A 48 27.89 -12.86 3.26
N TRP A 49 26.83 -13.63 3.49
CA TRP A 49 25.48 -13.12 3.68
C TRP A 49 25.43 -12.14 4.86
N ASN A 50 25.03 -10.89 4.62
CA ASN A 50 24.87 -9.86 5.64
C ASN A 50 23.40 -9.42 5.75
N TRP A 51 22.93 -9.15 6.97
CA TRP A 51 21.63 -8.54 7.18
C TRP A 51 21.70 -7.05 6.77
N ALA A 52 20.65 -6.56 6.10
CA ALA A 52 20.46 -5.15 5.82
C ALA A 52 19.14 -4.70 6.45
N VAL A 53 19.17 -3.61 7.21
CA VAL A 53 17.96 -2.96 7.71
C VAL A 53 17.49 -1.96 6.66
N SER A 54 16.35 -2.25 6.04
CA SER A 54 15.69 -1.30 5.15
C SER A 54 14.73 -0.45 5.96
N HIS A 55 15.01 0.86 6.06
CA HIS A 55 14.06 1.81 6.61
C HIS A 55 13.00 2.14 5.55
N TRP A 56 11.81 1.59 5.71
CA TRP A 56 10.68 1.95 4.87
C TRP A 56 10.06 3.27 5.35
N ALA A 57 9.91 4.21 4.43
CA ALA A 57 9.09 5.40 4.61
C ALA A 57 7.98 5.39 3.55
N ALA A 58 6.75 5.72 3.96
CA ALA A 58 5.66 5.87 3.01
C ALA A 58 6.00 6.97 1.98
N PRO A 59 5.72 6.78 0.69
CA PRO A 59 6.02 7.77 -0.33
C PRO A 59 5.23 9.06 -0.05
N ASN A 60 5.93 10.19 0.09
CA ASN A 60 5.32 11.51 0.25
C ASN A 60 5.07 12.15 -1.12
N THR A 61 4.11 11.58 -1.85
CA THR A 61 3.65 12.15 -3.12
C THR A 61 2.65 13.27 -2.89
N TYR A 62 2.54 14.18 -3.85
CA TYR A 62 1.62 15.32 -3.80
C TYR A 62 0.65 15.28 -4.96
N SER A 63 -0.56 15.77 -4.73
CA SER A 63 -1.58 15.99 -5.75
C SER A 63 -2.28 17.32 -5.52
N ASN A 64 -2.98 17.82 -6.54
CA ASN A 64 -3.98 18.87 -6.38
C ASN A 64 -5.10 18.41 -5.42
N PRO A 65 -5.94 19.33 -4.89
CA PRO A 65 -7.00 18.95 -3.98
C PRO A 65 -8.01 18.02 -4.63
N ARG A 66 -8.31 16.92 -3.93
CA ARG A 66 -9.27 15.90 -4.40
C ARG A 66 -10.67 16.21 -3.86
N TYR A 67 -11.39 17.11 -4.52
CA TYR A 67 -12.72 17.54 -4.09
C TYR A 67 -13.76 16.41 -4.01
N PHE A 68 -13.65 15.43 -4.90
CA PHE A 68 -14.62 14.34 -5.04
C PHE A 68 -14.27 13.10 -4.20
N GLU A 69 -13.15 13.12 -3.50
CA GLU A 69 -12.68 11.98 -2.71
C GLU A 69 -13.53 11.79 -1.45
N ASP A 70 -13.98 10.55 -1.24
CA ASP A 70 -14.50 10.09 0.05
C ASP A 70 -13.34 9.61 0.94
N ARG A 71 -12.71 10.53 1.67
CA ARG A 71 -11.41 10.29 2.35
C ARG A 71 -11.42 9.07 3.27
N MET A 72 -12.51 8.82 3.98
CA MET A 72 -12.57 7.71 4.95
C MET A 72 -12.73 6.36 4.26
N LEU A 73 -13.54 6.29 3.22
CA LEU A 73 -13.67 5.10 2.37
C LEU A 73 -12.39 4.85 1.58
N GLU A 74 -11.94 5.84 0.81
CA GLU A 74 -10.90 5.67 -0.20
C GLU A 74 -9.49 5.58 0.40
N ARG A 75 -9.17 6.37 1.44
CA ARG A 75 -7.82 6.33 2.06
C ARG A 75 -7.70 5.36 3.21
N HIS A 76 -8.78 5.15 3.96
CA HIS A 76 -8.75 4.39 5.21
C HIS A 76 -9.57 3.08 5.16
N GLY A 77 -10.34 2.83 4.10
CA GLY A 77 -11.19 1.64 3.99
C GLY A 77 -12.33 1.61 5.01
N LEU A 78 -12.69 2.75 5.60
CA LEU A 78 -13.70 2.86 6.64
C LEU A 78 -15.07 3.13 6.01
N GLU A 79 -15.88 2.07 5.92
CA GLU A 79 -17.26 2.14 5.45
C GLU A 79 -18.24 2.31 6.63
N ARG A 80 -19.29 3.12 6.44
CA ARG A 80 -20.33 3.27 7.47
C ARG A 80 -21.47 2.26 7.29
N HIS A 81 -21.88 2.03 6.05
CA HIS A 81 -23.00 1.17 5.69
C HIS A 81 -22.66 0.38 4.42
N PRO A 82 -22.05 -0.82 4.52
CA PRO A 82 -21.49 -1.53 3.36
C PRO A 82 -22.47 -1.73 2.21
N ARG A 83 -23.75 -2.00 2.53
CA ARG A 83 -24.81 -2.20 1.52
C ARG A 83 -25.25 -0.91 0.82
N LEU A 84 -25.11 0.24 1.48
CA LEU A 84 -25.51 1.56 0.97
C LEU A 84 -24.30 2.43 0.60
N GLN A 85 -23.08 1.92 0.79
CA GLN A 85 -21.84 2.63 0.50
C GLN A 85 -21.78 3.19 -0.93
N PRO A 86 -22.15 2.45 -2.00
CA PRO A 86 -22.16 3.01 -3.35
C PRO A 86 -23.17 4.16 -3.52
N LEU A 87 -24.32 4.10 -2.83
CA LEU A 87 -25.29 5.18 -2.87
C LEU A 87 -24.80 6.40 -2.08
N ALA A 88 -24.15 6.20 -0.93
CA ALA A 88 -23.57 7.27 -0.13
C ALA A 88 -22.43 7.99 -0.86
N SER A 89 -21.50 7.24 -1.49
CA SER A 89 -20.41 7.82 -2.28
C SER A 89 -20.95 8.50 -3.54
N GLY A 90 -21.95 7.93 -4.21
CA GLY A 90 -22.63 8.54 -5.33
C GLY A 90 -23.32 9.86 -4.96
N ALA A 91 -24.13 9.87 -3.90
CA ALA A 91 -24.79 11.07 -3.40
C ALA A 91 -23.79 12.17 -3.06
N ARG A 92 -22.66 11.80 -2.45
CA ARG A 92 -21.57 12.72 -2.16
C ARG A 92 -20.93 13.28 -3.43
N PHE A 93 -20.59 12.43 -4.40
CA PHE A 93 -20.02 12.86 -5.68
C PHE A 93 -20.94 13.88 -6.38
N PHE A 94 -22.23 13.57 -6.50
CA PHE A 94 -23.20 14.47 -7.15
C PHE A 94 -23.50 15.73 -6.34
N ALA A 95 -23.44 15.70 -5.01
CA ALA A 95 -23.55 16.90 -4.18
C ALA A 95 -22.30 17.79 -4.28
N THR A 96 -21.13 17.21 -4.52
CA THR A 96 -19.87 17.94 -4.71
C THR A 96 -19.87 18.74 -6.02
N VAL A 97 -20.52 18.25 -7.08
CA VAL A 97 -20.57 18.95 -8.40
C VAL A 97 -21.10 20.39 -8.28
N PRO A 98 -22.28 20.66 -7.70
CA PRO A 98 -22.74 22.04 -7.51
C PRO A 98 -21.95 22.76 -6.40
N MET A 99 -21.40 22.05 -5.40
CA MET A 99 -20.62 22.64 -4.28
C MET A 99 -19.17 23.01 -4.67
N LEU A 100 -18.76 22.72 -5.90
CA LEU A 100 -17.38 22.86 -6.35
C LEU A 100 -16.80 24.29 -6.16
N PRO A 101 -17.53 25.38 -6.49
CA PRO A 101 -17.05 26.74 -6.23
C PRO A 101 -16.77 26.98 -4.74
N TYR A 102 -17.64 26.50 -3.86
CA TYR A 102 -17.44 26.57 -2.40
C TYR A 102 -16.15 25.86 -2.00
N LEU A 103 -15.91 24.63 -2.46
CA LEU A 103 -14.73 23.86 -2.07
C LEU A 103 -13.43 24.45 -2.64
N MET A 104 -13.44 24.95 -3.87
CA MET A 104 -12.29 25.63 -4.50
C MET A 104 -11.86 26.90 -3.76
N THR A 105 -12.77 27.53 -3.02
CA THR A 105 -12.43 28.69 -2.18
C THR A 105 -11.82 28.30 -0.84
N LEU A 106 -12.10 27.09 -0.35
CA LEU A 106 -11.53 26.57 0.89
C LEU A 106 -10.13 25.98 0.68
N SER A 107 -9.95 25.24 -0.40
CA SER A 107 -8.68 24.69 -0.85
C SER A 107 -8.51 25.06 -2.32
N HIS A 108 -7.46 25.79 -2.66
CA HIS A 108 -7.27 26.32 -4.00
C HIS A 108 -6.91 25.18 -4.97
N PRO A 109 -7.41 25.15 -6.22
CA PRO A 109 -7.15 24.05 -7.17
C PRO A 109 -5.67 23.70 -7.39
N THR A 110 -4.76 24.63 -7.13
CA THR A 110 -3.31 24.44 -7.29
C THR A 110 -2.57 24.18 -5.98
N ASP A 111 -3.28 23.98 -4.86
CA ASP A 111 -2.66 23.61 -3.60
C ASP A 111 -2.10 22.18 -3.69
N CYS A 112 -0.91 21.96 -3.11
CA CYS A 112 -0.30 20.64 -3.05
C CYS A 112 -0.75 19.91 -1.77
N GLU A 113 -1.70 18.97 -1.90
CA GLU A 113 -2.08 18.08 -0.81
C GLU A 113 -1.17 16.84 -0.80
N SER A 114 -0.58 16.53 0.36
CA SER A 114 0.19 15.31 0.54
C SER A 114 -0.74 14.07 0.56
N THR A 115 -0.23 12.96 0.03
CA THR A 115 -0.87 11.65 0.18
C THR A 115 -0.72 11.07 1.57
N LEU A 116 0.23 11.55 2.40
CA LEU A 116 0.28 11.18 3.81
C LEU A 116 -1.05 11.59 4.47
N GLY A 117 -1.76 10.59 4.97
CA GLY A 117 -3.00 10.81 5.72
C GLY A 117 -2.76 11.60 7.01
N TYR A 118 -3.84 11.91 7.72
CA TYR A 118 -3.76 12.66 8.99
C TYR A 118 -3.05 11.92 10.12
N PHE A 119 -2.83 10.61 9.97
CA PHE A 119 -2.37 9.71 11.02
C PHE A 119 -1.04 9.06 10.66
N ARG A 120 -0.26 8.72 11.69
CA ARG A 120 1.04 8.05 11.51
C ARG A 120 0.83 6.62 10.98
N PRO A 121 1.65 6.14 10.04
CA PRO A 121 1.64 4.73 9.64
C PRO A 121 1.74 3.80 10.86
N GLY A 122 0.89 2.78 10.92
CA GLY A 122 0.81 1.84 12.03
C GLY A 122 -0.08 2.28 13.21
N SER A 123 -0.58 3.51 13.22
CA SER A 123 -1.65 3.92 14.15
C SER A 123 -3.03 3.59 13.59
N CYS A 124 -3.97 3.21 14.47
CA CYS A 124 -5.36 2.99 14.07
C CYS A 124 -6.00 4.32 13.64
N ALA A 125 -6.55 4.37 12.42
CA ALA A 125 -7.27 5.55 11.95
C ALA A 125 -8.62 5.67 12.70
N PRO A 126 -8.92 6.81 13.35
CA PRO A 126 -10.22 7.03 13.98
C PRO A 126 -11.33 7.18 12.94
N THR A 127 -12.55 6.85 13.35
CA THR A 127 -13.76 7.07 12.55
C THR A 127 -14.16 8.55 12.61
N LEU A 128 -13.87 9.27 11.55
CA LEU A 128 -14.19 10.69 11.36
C LEU A 128 -15.30 10.90 10.33
N HIS A 129 -16.03 12.00 10.49
CA HIS A 129 -16.94 12.51 9.47
C HIS A 129 -16.30 13.69 8.75
N GLN A 130 -16.22 13.60 7.43
CA GLN A 130 -15.69 14.69 6.62
C GLN A 130 -16.78 15.74 6.42
N ARG A 131 -16.58 16.93 7.00
CA ARG A 131 -17.46 18.08 6.84
C ARG A 131 -16.63 19.30 6.41
N PRO A 132 -17.00 19.98 5.30
CA PRO A 132 -16.37 21.25 4.96
C PRO A 132 -16.58 22.28 6.09
N PRO A 133 -15.56 23.03 6.51
CA PRO A 133 -15.73 24.11 7.47
C PRO A 133 -16.66 25.18 6.90
N TYR A 134 -17.41 25.87 7.77
CA TYR A 134 -18.25 26.98 7.36
C TYR A 134 -17.38 28.23 7.11
N SER A 135 -17.49 28.81 5.91
CA SER A 135 -16.79 30.03 5.54
C SER A 135 -17.73 30.99 4.81
N HIS A 136 -17.83 32.23 5.31
CA HIS A 136 -18.66 33.27 4.69
C HIS A 136 -18.18 33.61 3.27
N ARG A 137 -16.87 33.63 3.04
CA ARG A 137 -16.28 33.90 1.72
C ARG A 137 -16.67 32.82 0.72
N ALA A 138 -16.55 31.56 1.15
CA ALA A 138 -16.92 30.42 0.33
C ALA A 138 -18.41 30.43 -0.02
N ALA A 139 -19.26 30.77 0.94
CA ALA A 139 -20.70 30.91 0.73
C ALA A 139 -21.03 32.02 -0.29
N LEU A 140 -20.35 33.17 -0.22
CA LEU A 140 -20.54 34.26 -1.18
C LEU A 140 -20.12 33.86 -2.60
N VAL A 141 -18.97 33.21 -2.76
CA VAL A 141 -18.49 32.75 -4.08
C VAL A 141 -19.41 31.68 -4.65
N GLN A 142 -19.90 30.77 -3.81
CA GLN A 142 -20.90 29.78 -4.21
C GLN A 142 -22.19 30.44 -4.69
N ALA A 143 -22.71 31.43 -3.95
CA ALA A 143 -23.91 32.16 -4.35
C ALA A 143 -23.71 32.91 -5.68
N ALA A 144 -22.55 33.57 -5.84
CA ALA A 144 -22.20 34.24 -7.08
C ALA A 144 -22.13 33.25 -8.26
N ALA A 145 -21.48 32.09 -8.08
CA ALA A 145 -21.41 31.05 -9.10
C ALA A 145 -22.81 30.54 -9.49
N VAL A 146 -23.69 30.29 -8.51
CA VAL A 146 -25.07 29.85 -8.77
C VAL A 146 -25.84 30.92 -9.56
N VAL A 147 -25.79 32.18 -9.14
CA VAL A 147 -26.42 33.30 -9.86
C VAL A 147 -25.89 33.40 -11.29
N SER A 148 -24.56 33.33 -11.47
CA SER A 148 -23.94 33.35 -12.80
C SER A 148 -24.41 32.18 -13.66
N THR A 149 -24.50 30.96 -13.13
CA THR A 149 -24.99 29.81 -13.89
C THR A 149 -26.44 29.98 -14.33
N ILE A 150 -27.31 30.53 -13.47
CA ILE A 150 -28.73 30.78 -13.80
C ILE A 150 -28.86 31.86 -14.88
N VAL A 151 -28.00 32.88 -14.85
CA VAL A 151 -28.04 33.97 -15.83
C VAL A 151 -27.46 33.54 -17.19
N ILE A 152 -26.44 32.67 -17.21
CA ILE A 152 -25.74 32.26 -18.43
C ILE A 152 -26.42 31.08 -19.13
N VAL A 153 -26.96 30.11 -18.37
CA VAL A 153 -27.63 28.94 -18.92
C VAL A 153 -29.11 29.29 -19.15
N PRO A 154 -29.57 29.40 -20.41
CA PRO A 154 -30.92 29.86 -20.75
C PRO A 154 -32.03 28.89 -20.35
#